data_AF-A0A968LDD1-F1
#
_entry.id   AF-A0A968LDD1-F1
#
_cell.length_a   1.000
_cell.length_b   1.000
_cell.length_c   1.000
_cell.angle_alpha   90.00
_cell.angle_beta   90.00
_cell.angle_gamma   90.00
#
_symmetry.space_group_name_H-M   'P 1'
#
loop_
_entity.id
_entity.type
_entity.pdbx_description
1 polymer ?
#
loop_
_entity_poly.entity_id
_entity_poly.type
_entity_poly.pdbx_seq_one_letter_code
_entity_poly.pdbx_strand_id
1 'polypeptide(L)'
;MAKPSPSKQTQNTAAQPDNPGELILQLPDPADLDLSEHEFQQQLQAAWVVCDRFDLQTDIWRGRILRAIRDREKQTGEGRGGGFLNWLQNNEISKSQAYSWIELANSADTLLEAGHLQPESIRHFSKRAFVKTAQSPPEVQELISETASQGERITSRQVQQLSDEWTAMTSDLLPAEIKTKAANHTLPLRHVAPLVKELEKLPATHQATIQAELAANPDIDSLKQATAEARQLTKYLEAFSHVQALKEQSVDLESSLEEALRLGCLNITADLVNQASQLEHTVAKLYTTWRRLRRLTDKLHLSTGASTPHLQSLLQALERLYGDVLEVELSAAGSTSAETISIQVLSEEHASE
;
A
#
# COMPACT_ATOMS: atom_id res chain seq x y z
N MET A 1 -59.60 33.67 -20.92
CA MET A 1 -59.35 33.67 -19.46
C MET A 1 -58.39 32.53 -19.17
N ALA A 2 -57.25 32.84 -18.57
CA ALA A 2 -56.13 31.94 -18.35
C ALA A 2 -56.01 31.53 -16.87
N LYS A 3 -55.32 30.38 -16.66
CA LYS A 3 -54.79 29.77 -15.41
C LYS A 3 -55.59 28.60 -14.82
N PRO A 4 -54.94 27.67 -14.07
CA PRO A 4 -53.50 27.42 -13.90
C PRO A 4 -53.06 25.93 -14.05
N SER A 5 -51.75 25.76 -14.25
CA SER A 5 -50.99 24.50 -14.18
C SER A 5 -51.02 23.87 -12.77
N PRO A 6 -50.95 22.53 -12.63
CA PRO A 6 -50.61 21.91 -11.36
C PRO A 6 -49.08 21.79 -11.23
N SER A 7 -48.63 22.34 -10.12
CA SER A 7 -47.28 22.35 -9.56
C SER A 7 -46.66 20.97 -9.37
N LYS A 8 -45.37 20.87 -9.72
CA LYS A 8 -44.45 19.80 -9.31
C LYS A 8 -44.53 19.60 -7.80
N GLN A 9 -45.02 18.44 -7.36
CA GLN A 9 -44.78 17.95 -6.01
C GLN A 9 -43.44 17.24 -6.01
N THR A 10 -42.46 17.86 -5.36
CA THR A 10 -41.21 17.27 -4.91
C THR A 10 -41.55 16.08 -4.01
N GLN A 11 -41.41 14.86 -4.54
CA GLN A 11 -41.44 13.67 -3.70
C GLN A 11 -40.13 13.63 -2.91
N ASN A 12 -40.23 13.94 -1.61
CA ASN A 12 -39.24 13.53 -0.63
C ASN A 12 -39.22 12.00 -0.63
N THR A 13 -38.22 11.42 -1.27
CA THR A 13 -37.91 9.98 -1.12
C THR A 13 -37.28 9.79 0.25
N ALA A 14 -38.13 9.64 1.27
CA ALA A 14 -37.72 9.08 2.54
C ALA A 14 -37.24 7.64 2.28
N ALA A 15 -36.00 7.34 2.65
CA ALA A 15 -35.48 5.98 2.63
C ALA A 15 -36.33 5.13 3.59
N GLN A 16 -37.21 4.32 3.02
CA GLN A 16 -38.03 3.37 3.75
C GLN A 16 -37.26 2.04 3.78
N PRO A 17 -36.92 1.50 4.97
CA PRO A 17 -36.17 0.26 5.07
C PRO A 17 -37.13 -0.92 4.87
N ASP A 18 -37.38 -1.31 3.64
CA ASP A 18 -38.25 -2.46 3.32
C ASP A 18 -37.57 -3.83 3.49
N ASN A 19 -36.38 -3.90 4.11
CA ASN A 19 -35.79 -5.16 4.59
C ASN A 19 -34.88 -4.90 5.81
N PRO A 20 -34.98 -5.67 6.91
CA PRO A 20 -34.12 -5.49 8.09
C PRO A 20 -32.64 -5.92 7.88
N GLY A 21 -32.28 -6.35 6.67
CA GLY A 21 -30.96 -6.87 6.30
C GLY A 21 -30.06 -5.89 5.53
N GLU A 22 -30.62 -4.97 4.74
CA GLU A 22 -29.87 -4.31 3.67
C GLU A 22 -29.98 -2.78 3.74
N LEU A 23 -28.88 -2.13 4.14
CA LEU A 23 -28.72 -0.69 4.01
C LEU A 23 -28.33 -0.38 2.56
N ILE A 24 -29.24 0.22 1.78
CA ILE A 24 -28.99 0.69 0.43
C ILE A 24 -29.06 2.21 0.43
N LEU A 25 -27.93 2.89 0.22
CA LEU A 25 -27.84 4.34 0.11
C LEU A 25 -27.60 4.73 -1.36
N GLN A 26 -28.24 5.80 -1.81
CA GLN A 26 -27.93 6.40 -3.11
C GLN A 26 -26.85 7.47 -2.89
N LEU A 27 -25.69 7.28 -3.50
CA LEU A 27 -24.61 8.26 -3.50
C LEU A 27 -24.62 9.02 -4.82
N PRO A 28 -24.38 10.35 -4.82
CA PRO A 28 -24.19 11.11 -6.05
C PRO A 28 -22.97 10.60 -6.82
N ASP A 29 -23.05 10.63 -8.15
CA ASP A 29 -21.92 10.29 -9.01
C ASP A 29 -20.84 11.37 -8.89
N PRO A 30 -19.59 11.04 -8.48
CA PRO A 30 -18.52 12.02 -8.44
C PRO A 30 -18.25 12.67 -9.80
N ALA A 31 -18.55 12.00 -10.92
CA ALA A 31 -18.36 12.51 -12.28
C ALA A 31 -19.44 13.49 -12.78
N ASP A 32 -20.55 13.64 -12.06
CA ASP A 32 -21.66 14.48 -12.49
C ASP A 32 -21.37 15.97 -12.25
N LEU A 33 -20.86 16.67 -13.25
CA LEU A 33 -20.52 18.09 -13.17
C LEU A 33 -21.75 19.01 -13.16
N ASP A 34 -22.96 18.49 -13.46
CA ASP A 34 -24.19 19.27 -13.40
C ASP A 34 -24.69 19.45 -11.95
N LEU A 35 -24.25 18.57 -11.04
CA LEU A 35 -24.46 18.72 -9.60
C LEU A 35 -23.55 19.79 -9.00
N SER A 36 -24.15 20.75 -8.28
CA SER A 36 -23.37 21.74 -7.55
C SER A 36 -22.60 21.12 -6.38
N GLU A 37 -21.43 21.69 -6.03
CA GLU A 37 -20.60 21.18 -4.93
C GLU A 37 -21.35 21.17 -3.59
N HIS A 38 -22.19 22.16 -3.34
CA HIS A 38 -23.02 22.23 -2.14
C HIS A 38 -24.06 21.10 -2.09
N GLU A 39 -24.75 20.82 -3.19
CA GLU A 39 -25.73 19.72 -3.25
C GLU A 39 -25.06 18.36 -3.13
N PHE A 40 -23.91 18.17 -3.76
CA PHE A 40 -23.08 16.97 -3.64
C PHE A 40 -22.70 16.70 -2.18
N GLN A 41 -22.15 17.70 -1.49
CA GLN A 41 -21.78 17.60 -0.08
C GLN A 41 -22.98 17.35 0.83
N GLN A 42 -24.12 17.98 0.58
CA GLN A 42 -25.33 17.80 1.37
C GLN A 42 -25.88 16.37 1.26
N GLN A 43 -25.89 15.78 0.06
CA GLN A 43 -26.32 14.40 -0.15
C GLN A 43 -25.38 13.41 0.56
N LEU A 44 -24.06 13.62 0.49
CA LEU A 44 -23.09 12.79 1.18
C LEU A 44 -23.19 12.92 2.70
N GLN A 45 -23.43 14.13 3.22
CA GLN A 45 -23.64 14.34 4.65
C GLN A 45 -24.90 13.62 5.14
N ALA A 46 -25.98 13.65 4.36
CA ALA A 46 -27.20 12.90 4.67
C ALA A 46 -26.93 11.39 4.73
N ALA A 47 -26.20 10.84 3.75
CA ALA A 47 -25.79 9.44 3.75
C ALA A 47 -24.87 9.10 4.94
N TRP A 48 -23.97 10.00 5.31
CA TRP A 48 -23.02 9.82 6.41
C TRP A 48 -23.72 9.68 7.77
N VAL A 49 -24.74 10.49 8.03
CA VAL A 49 -25.53 10.43 9.28
C VAL A 49 -26.25 9.09 9.43
N VAL A 50 -26.71 8.50 8.33
CA VAL A 50 -27.35 7.16 8.37
C VAL A 50 -26.34 6.07 8.75
N CYS A 51 -25.05 6.29 8.48
CA CYS A 51 -23.99 5.33 8.74
C CYS A 51 -23.50 5.33 10.20
N ASP A 52 -24.19 5.99 11.15
CA ASP A 52 -23.69 6.16 12.52
C ASP A 52 -23.58 4.85 13.35
N ARG A 53 -24.08 3.73 12.82
CA ARG A 53 -23.96 2.41 13.47
C ARG A 53 -22.51 1.90 13.47
N PHE A 54 -22.21 1.00 14.41
CA PHE A 54 -20.91 0.35 14.55
C PHE A 54 -20.94 -1.09 14.00
N ASP A 55 -21.33 -1.26 12.73
CA ASP A 55 -21.33 -2.55 12.05
C ASP A 55 -20.52 -2.51 10.75
N LEU A 56 -20.23 -3.68 10.19
CA LEU A 56 -19.40 -3.79 8.98
C LEU A 56 -20.07 -3.11 7.78
N GLN A 57 -21.40 -3.15 7.72
CA GLN A 57 -22.17 -2.61 6.60
C GLN A 57 -22.11 -1.08 6.56
N THR A 58 -22.25 -0.40 7.71
CA THR A 58 -22.06 1.05 7.77
C THR A 58 -20.63 1.45 7.51
N ASP A 59 -19.64 0.63 7.91
CA ASP A 59 -18.23 0.90 7.58
C ASP A 59 -17.92 0.77 6.08
N ILE A 60 -18.56 -0.17 5.36
CA ILE A 60 -18.52 -0.24 3.90
C ILE A 60 -19.07 1.05 3.32
N TRP A 61 -20.23 1.52 3.80
CA TRP A 61 -20.85 2.75 3.29
C TRP A 61 -20.05 4.01 3.60
N ARG A 62 -19.47 4.13 4.80
CA ARG A 62 -18.51 5.20 5.13
C ARG A 62 -17.35 5.22 4.16
N GLY A 63 -16.82 4.05 3.80
CA GLY A 63 -15.78 3.91 2.79
C GLY A 63 -16.22 4.39 1.40
N ARG A 64 -17.42 4.03 0.94
CA ARG A 64 -17.98 4.48 -0.34
C ARG A 64 -18.21 6.00 -0.39
N ILE A 65 -18.71 6.59 0.70
CA ILE A 65 -18.88 8.05 0.83
C ILE A 65 -17.52 8.75 0.72
N LEU A 66 -16.53 8.32 1.51
CA LEU A 66 -15.17 8.87 1.48
C LEU A 66 -14.52 8.75 0.11
N ARG A 67 -14.77 7.63 -0.60
CA ARG A 67 -14.29 7.43 -1.95
C ARG A 67 -14.91 8.43 -2.92
N ALA A 68 -16.22 8.65 -2.86
CA ALA A 68 -16.92 9.63 -3.70
C ALA A 68 -16.38 11.06 -3.49
N ILE A 69 -16.15 11.49 -2.24
CA ILE A 69 -15.54 12.80 -1.93
C ILE A 69 -14.16 12.92 -2.58
N ARG A 70 -13.31 11.91 -2.36
CA ARG A 70 -11.95 11.88 -2.91
C ARG A 70 -11.95 11.91 -4.44
N ASP A 71 -12.83 11.16 -5.07
CA ASP A 71 -12.84 11.01 -6.52
C ASP A 71 -13.48 12.23 -7.22
N ARG A 72 -14.44 12.91 -6.58
CA ARG A 72 -14.94 14.23 -6.99
C ARG A 72 -13.82 15.27 -7.00
N GLU A 73 -13.04 15.35 -5.92
CA GLU A 73 -11.93 16.32 -5.81
C GLU A 73 -10.85 16.09 -6.89
N LYS A 74 -10.55 14.83 -7.22
CA LYS A 74 -9.61 14.51 -8.31
C LYS A 74 -10.07 15.03 -9.68
N GLN A 75 -11.38 15.07 -9.92
CA GLN A 75 -11.95 15.48 -11.21
C GLN A 75 -12.07 17.01 -11.34
N THR A 76 -12.42 17.71 -10.26
CA THR A 76 -12.53 19.18 -10.25
C THR A 76 -11.16 19.87 -10.35
N GLY A 77 -10.07 19.16 -10.12
CA GLY A 77 -8.70 19.68 -10.29
C GLY A 77 -8.26 20.69 -9.23
N GLU A 78 -9.07 20.91 -8.19
CA GLU A 78 -8.67 21.67 -7.00
C GLU A 78 -7.56 20.91 -6.27
N GLY A 79 -6.38 21.53 -6.19
CA GLY A 79 -5.12 20.84 -5.97
C GLY A 79 -5.00 20.04 -4.66
N ARG A 80 -4.31 18.90 -4.78
CA ARG A 80 -3.58 18.22 -3.69
C ARG A 80 -4.40 17.81 -2.45
N GLY A 81 -5.65 17.39 -2.61
CA GLY A 81 -6.39 16.70 -1.54
C GLY A 81 -6.79 17.59 -0.36
N GLY A 82 -6.82 18.92 -0.53
CA GLY A 82 -7.19 19.85 0.53
C GLY A 82 -8.65 19.72 0.96
N GLY A 83 -9.56 19.49 0.01
CA GLY A 83 -11.00 19.32 0.27
C GLY A 83 -11.29 18.04 1.05
N PHE A 84 -10.74 16.91 0.61
CA PHE A 84 -10.85 15.64 1.32
C PHE A 84 -10.24 15.73 2.73
N LEU A 85 -9.07 16.34 2.89
CA LEU A 85 -8.45 16.49 4.21
C LEU A 85 -9.24 17.41 5.14
N ASN A 86 -9.81 18.50 4.63
CA ASN A 86 -10.68 19.38 5.40
C ASN A 86 -11.96 18.65 5.82
N TRP A 87 -12.54 17.83 4.94
CA TRP A 87 -13.71 17.03 5.26
C TRP A 87 -13.42 16.01 6.37
N LEU A 88 -12.26 15.33 6.30
CA LEU A 88 -11.80 14.43 7.36
C LEU A 88 -11.62 15.17 8.69
N GLN A 89 -11.03 16.37 8.67
CA GLN A 89 -10.84 17.18 9.87
C GLN A 89 -12.18 17.60 10.49
N ASN A 90 -13.14 18.04 9.69
CA ASN A 90 -14.46 18.46 10.15
C ASN A 90 -15.28 17.32 10.77
N ASN A 91 -14.99 16.07 10.37
CA ASN A 91 -15.66 14.88 10.88
C ASN A 91 -14.80 14.10 11.91
N GLU A 92 -13.68 14.67 12.35
CA GLU A 92 -12.76 14.06 13.33
C GLU A 92 -12.19 12.68 12.94
N ILE A 93 -11.93 12.49 11.64
CA ILE A 93 -11.47 11.21 11.08
C ILE A 93 -9.97 11.27 10.77
N SER A 94 -9.22 10.26 11.22
CA SER A 94 -7.81 10.14 10.85
C SER A 94 -7.63 9.66 9.40
N LYS A 95 -6.53 10.07 8.73
CA LYS A 95 -6.24 9.61 7.36
C LYS A 95 -6.17 8.09 7.25
N SER A 96 -5.51 7.42 8.21
CA SER A 96 -5.39 5.97 8.23
C SER A 96 -6.75 5.28 8.31
N GLN A 97 -7.64 5.78 9.17
CA GLN A 97 -9.01 5.29 9.30
C GLN A 97 -9.79 5.48 7.99
N ALA A 98 -9.72 6.66 7.38
CA ALA A 98 -10.37 6.94 6.12
C ALA A 98 -9.93 5.96 5.01
N TYR A 99 -8.62 5.74 4.86
CA TYR A 99 -8.11 4.80 3.86
C TYR A 99 -8.49 3.35 4.16
N SER A 100 -8.53 2.93 5.43
CA SER A 100 -8.99 1.59 5.79
C SER A 100 -10.47 1.35 5.46
N TRP A 101 -11.34 2.36 5.63
CA TRP A 101 -12.74 2.27 5.21
C TRP A 101 -12.86 2.25 3.68
N ILE A 102 -12.09 3.06 2.97
CA ILE A 102 -12.06 3.03 1.50
C ILE A 102 -11.62 1.65 0.99
N GLU A 103 -10.58 1.05 1.58
CA GLU A 103 -10.12 -0.31 1.23
C GLU A 103 -11.21 -1.36 1.49
N LEU A 104 -11.90 -1.24 2.61
CA LEU A 104 -13.00 -2.12 2.98
C LEU A 104 -14.19 -1.99 2.02
N ALA A 105 -14.50 -0.78 1.57
CA ALA A 105 -15.49 -0.55 0.53
C ALA A 105 -15.05 -1.16 -0.82
N ASN A 106 -13.77 -1.00 -1.20
CA ASN A 106 -13.26 -1.59 -2.45
C ASN A 106 -13.41 -3.12 -2.41
N SER A 107 -13.06 -3.72 -1.26
CA SER A 107 -13.20 -5.15 -1.02
C SER A 107 -14.66 -5.61 -1.14
N ALA A 108 -15.60 -4.80 -0.66
CA ALA A 108 -17.02 -5.11 -0.74
C ALA A 108 -17.53 -5.06 -2.18
N ASP A 109 -17.13 -4.05 -2.95
CA ASP A 109 -17.49 -3.94 -4.36
C ASP A 109 -16.97 -5.15 -5.14
N THR A 110 -15.70 -5.55 -4.92
CA THR A 110 -15.13 -6.77 -5.52
C THR A 110 -15.96 -8.02 -5.20
N LEU A 111 -16.31 -8.25 -3.93
CA LEU A 111 -17.01 -9.48 -3.50
C LEU A 111 -18.49 -9.50 -3.91
N LEU A 112 -19.16 -8.35 -3.92
CA LEU A 112 -20.58 -8.23 -4.25
C LEU A 112 -20.80 -8.18 -5.77
N GLU A 113 -19.99 -7.43 -6.51
CA GLU A 113 -20.12 -7.33 -7.98
C GLU A 113 -19.74 -8.65 -8.67
N ALA A 114 -18.78 -9.38 -8.13
CA ALA A 114 -18.44 -10.71 -8.63
C ALA A 114 -19.50 -11.78 -8.29
N GLY A 115 -20.53 -11.44 -7.50
CA GLY A 115 -21.62 -12.35 -7.12
C GLY A 115 -21.22 -13.43 -6.12
N HIS A 116 -20.01 -13.35 -5.56
CA HIS A 116 -19.51 -14.36 -4.62
C HIS A 116 -20.14 -14.26 -3.24
N LEU A 117 -20.74 -13.11 -2.87
CA LEU A 117 -21.25 -12.89 -1.52
C LEU A 117 -22.67 -12.34 -1.52
N GLN A 118 -23.54 -12.92 -0.69
CA GLN A 118 -24.88 -12.37 -0.44
C GLN A 118 -24.80 -11.19 0.54
N PRO A 119 -25.57 -10.10 0.35
CA PRO A 119 -25.53 -8.92 1.22
C PRO A 119 -25.78 -9.24 2.71
N GLU A 120 -26.62 -10.23 2.99
CA GLU A 120 -26.95 -10.67 4.35
C GLU A 120 -25.75 -11.31 5.05
N SER A 121 -24.88 -11.98 4.28
CA SER A 121 -23.72 -12.70 4.80
C SER A 121 -22.62 -11.78 5.33
N ILE A 122 -22.62 -10.50 4.95
CA ILE A 122 -21.63 -9.49 5.41
C ILE A 122 -21.56 -9.45 6.94
N ARG A 123 -22.69 -9.62 7.63
CA ARG A 123 -22.78 -9.53 9.10
C ARG A 123 -22.01 -10.64 9.83
N HIS A 124 -21.64 -11.71 9.13
CA HIS A 124 -20.87 -12.82 9.70
C HIS A 124 -19.35 -12.59 9.66
N PHE A 125 -18.89 -11.52 9.00
CA PHE A 125 -17.46 -11.22 8.88
C PHE A 125 -16.98 -10.22 9.93
N SER A 126 -15.77 -10.43 10.42
CA SER A 126 -14.98 -9.34 10.99
C SER A 126 -14.36 -8.49 9.88
N LYS A 127 -14.10 -7.19 10.13
CA LYS A 127 -13.47 -6.27 9.16
C LYS A 127 -12.22 -6.85 8.50
N ARG A 128 -11.33 -7.43 9.31
CA ARG A 128 -10.07 -8.03 8.84
C ARG A 128 -10.29 -9.32 8.05
N ALA A 129 -11.29 -10.12 8.40
CA ALA A 129 -11.64 -11.32 7.64
C ALA A 129 -12.20 -10.93 6.26
N PHE A 130 -13.06 -9.91 6.22
CA PHE A 130 -13.70 -9.45 4.99
C PHE A 130 -12.68 -8.96 3.95
N VAL A 131 -11.81 -8.02 4.34
CA VAL A 131 -10.74 -7.49 3.45
C VAL A 131 -9.84 -8.62 2.95
N LYS A 132 -9.48 -9.55 3.84
CA LYS A 132 -8.63 -10.68 3.48
C LYS A 132 -9.30 -11.67 2.54
N THR A 133 -10.61 -11.86 2.68
CA THR A 133 -11.40 -12.71 1.78
C THR A 133 -11.37 -12.12 0.37
N ALA A 134 -11.60 -10.80 0.24
CA ALA A 134 -11.52 -10.12 -1.06
C ALA A 134 -10.13 -10.21 -1.73
N GLN A 135 -9.07 -10.35 -0.94
CA GLN A 135 -7.69 -10.52 -1.43
C GLN A 135 -7.32 -11.99 -1.70
N SER A 136 -8.21 -12.94 -1.41
CA SER A 136 -7.97 -14.37 -1.61
C SER A 136 -8.38 -14.82 -3.03
N PRO A 137 -7.92 -15.98 -3.52
CA PRO A 137 -8.36 -16.56 -4.80
C PRO A 137 -9.89 -16.75 -4.85
N PRO A 138 -10.52 -16.71 -6.05
CA PRO A 138 -11.98 -16.78 -6.19
C PRO A 138 -12.57 -18.06 -5.59
N GLU A 139 -11.87 -19.19 -5.69
CA GLU A 139 -12.34 -20.46 -5.11
C GLU A 139 -12.35 -20.41 -3.58
N VAL A 140 -11.37 -19.72 -2.97
CA VAL A 140 -11.34 -19.49 -1.53
C VAL A 140 -12.45 -18.50 -1.12
N GLN A 141 -12.75 -17.50 -1.96
CA GLN A 141 -13.87 -16.59 -1.74
C GLN A 141 -15.22 -17.33 -1.74
N GLU A 142 -15.41 -18.27 -2.66
CA GLU A 142 -16.62 -19.11 -2.75
C GLU A 142 -16.78 -20.01 -1.52
N LEU A 143 -15.73 -20.71 -1.10
CA LEU A 143 -15.79 -21.54 0.12
C LEU A 143 -16.10 -20.71 1.38
N ILE A 144 -15.52 -19.51 1.47
CA ILE A 144 -15.77 -18.60 2.59
C ILE A 144 -17.20 -18.01 2.52
N SER A 145 -17.72 -17.75 1.33
CA SER A 145 -19.08 -17.23 1.20
C SER A 145 -20.13 -18.30 1.47
N GLU A 146 -19.90 -19.55 1.09
CA GLU A 146 -20.72 -20.70 1.47
C GLU A 146 -20.79 -20.84 3.00
N THR A 147 -19.64 -20.85 3.67
CA THR A 147 -19.59 -20.93 5.15
C THR A 147 -20.27 -19.73 5.83
N ALA A 148 -20.11 -18.52 5.27
CA ALA A 148 -20.81 -17.34 5.76
C ALA A 148 -22.34 -17.41 5.52
N SER A 149 -22.79 -18.00 4.41
CA SER A 149 -24.21 -18.17 4.09
C SER A 149 -24.91 -19.16 5.03
N GLN A 150 -24.15 -20.13 5.56
CA GLN A 150 -24.62 -21.07 6.58
C GLN A 150 -24.75 -20.43 7.98
N GLY A 151 -24.38 -19.15 8.13
CA GLY A 151 -24.49 -18.37 9.36
C GLY A 151 -23.28 -18.47 10.29
N GLU A 152 -22.20 -19.14 9.87
CA GLU A 152 -20.97 -19.24 10.65
C GLU A 152 -20.19 -17.93 10.67
N ARG A 153 -19.62 -17.58 11.83
CA ARG A 153 -18.79 -16.37 11.95
C ARG A 153 -17.41 -16.60 11.35
N ILE A 154 -17.08 -15.83 10.32
CA ILE A 154 -15.80 -15.91 9.62
C ILE A 154 -14.74 -15.07 10.32
N THR A 155 -13.66 -15.73 10.71
CA THR A 155 -12.50 -15.09 11.33
C THR A 155 -11.33 -14.98 10.37
N SER A 156 -10.45 -13.99 10.56
CA SER A 156 -9.28 -13.79 9.69
C SER A 156 -8.27 -14.94 9.73
N ARG A 157 -8.32 -15.78 10.78
CA ARG A 157 -7.53 -17.02 10.89
C ARG A 157 -8.08 -18.10 9.98
N GLN A 158 -9.40 -18.30 9.98
CA GLN A 158 -10.07 -19.27 9.10
C GLN A 158 -9.82 -18.94 7.63
N VAL A 159 -9.94 -17.67 7.25
CA VAL A 159 -9.60 -17.20 5.89
C VAL A 159 -8.13 -17.49 5.55
N GLN A 160 -7.20 -17.33 6.50
CA GLN A 160 -5.80 -17.70 6.27
C GLN A 160 -5.65 -19.20 6.01
N GLN A 161 -6.28 -20.02 6.84
CA GLN A 161 -6.14 -21.46 6.77
C GLN A 161 -6.65 -22.00 5.43
N LEU A 162 -7.85 -21.60 5.01
CA LEU A 162 -8.40 -21.98 3.71
C LEU A 162 -7.54 -21.49 2.54
N SER A 163 -7.02 -20.26 2.63
CA SER A 163 -6.10 -19.73 1.62
C SER A 163 -4.78 -20.52 1.57
N ASP A 164 -4.22 -20.89 2.71
CA ASP A 164 -2.99 -21.68 2.80
C ASP A 164 -3.21 -23.12 2.30
N GLU A 165 -4.37 -23.72 2.60
CA GLU A 165 -4.80 -25.04 2.11
C GLU A 165 -4.90 -25.05 0.59
N TRP A 166 -5.64 -24.08 0.02
CA TRP A 166 -5.77 -23.94 -1.42
C TRP A 166 -4.42 -23.78 -2.11
N THR A 167 -3.57 -22.89 -1.56
CA THR A 167 -2.23 -22.66 -2.09
C THR A 167 -1.38 -23.93 -2.07
N ALA A 168 -1.44 -24.71 -0.98
CA ALA A 168 -0.68 -25.95 -0.86
C ALA A 168 -1.18 -27.07 -1.80
N MET A 169 -2.48 -27.16 -2.05
CA MET A 169 -3.08 -28.18 -2.91
C MET A 169 -2.89 -27.87 -4.40
N THR A 170 -3.03 -26.60 -4.79
CA THR A 170 -3.12 -26.19 -6.20
C THR A 170 -1.78 -25.72 -6.77
N SER A 171 -0.79 -25.38 -5.93
CA SER A 171 0.49 -24.87 -6.44
C SER A 171 1.30 -25.94 -7.19
N ASP A 172 1.62 -25.67 -8.46
CA ASP A 172 2.52 -26.52 -9.26
C ASP A 172 3.99 -26.37 -8.87
N LEU A 173 4.32 -25.37 -8.05
CA LEU A 173 5.70 -25.06 -7.63
C LEU A 173 6.17 -25.91 -6.43
N LEU A 174 5.29 -26.76 -5.89
CA LEU A 174 5.59 -27.60 -4.73
C LEU A 174 5.90 -29.06 -5.13
N PRO A 175 6.98 -29.66 -4.59
CA PRO A 175 7.24 -31.09 -4.73
C PRO A 175 6.09 -31.96 -4.22
N ALA A 176 5.90 -33.13 -4.82
CA ALA A 176 4.81 -34.06 -4.49
C ALA A 176 4.89 -34.55 -3.03
N GLU A 177 6.10 -34.66 -2.48
CA GLU A 177 6.39 -35.07 -1.11
C GLU A 177 5.84 -34.04 -0.11
N ILE A 178 5.89 -32.75 -0.45
CA ILE A 178 5.36 -31.67 0.41
C ILE A 178 3.85 -31.60 0.30
N LYS A 179 3.28 -31.79 -0.91
CA LYS A 179 1.82 -31.87 -1.10
C LYS A 179 1.21 -33.01 -0.29
N THR A 180 1.82 -34.19 -0.31
CA THR A 180 1.36 -35.35 0.47
C THR A 180 1.50 -35.14 1.97
N LYS A 181 2.61 -34.57 2.45
CA LYS A 181 2.79 -34.25 3.88
C LYS A 181 1.87 -33.13 4.38
N ALA A 182 1.54 -32.15 3.53
CA ALA A 182 0.55 -31.10 3.80
C ALA A 182 -0.87 -31.68 3.88
N ALA A 183 -1.24 -32.57 2.94
CA ALA A 183 -2.52 -33.28 2.95
C ALA A 183 -2.69 -34.19 4.18
N ASN A 184 -1.61 -34.82 4.65
CA ASN A 184 -1.62 -35.65 5.86
C ASN A 184 -1.56 -34.84 7.17
N HIS A 185 -1.62 -33.49 7.10
CA HIS A 185 -1.49 -32.57 8.23
C HIS A 185 -0.20 -32.73 9.07
N THR A 186 0.83 -33.39 8.52
CA THR A 186 2.13 -33.56 9.18
C THR A 186 2.98 -32.29 9.09
N LEU A 187 2.72 -31.44 8.10
CA LEU A 187 3.35 -30.13 7.92
C LEU A 187 2.32 -29.01 8.09
N PRO A 188 2.59 -28.00 8.94
CA PRO A 188 1.68 -26.86 9.07
C PRO A 188 1.66 -26.01 7.79
N LEU A 189 0.48 -25.89 7.19
CA LEU A 189 0.21 -25.16 5.94
C LEU A 189 0.64 -23.68 5.97
N ARG A 190 0.66 -23.07 7.16
CA ARG A 190 1.18 -21.71 7.40
C ARG A 190 2.63 -21.49 6.96
N HIS A 191 3.42 -22.56 6.82
CA HIS A 191 4.81 -22.48 6.36
C HIS A 191 4.96 -22.73 4.86
N VAL A 192 3.94 -23.30 4.22
CA VAL A 192 3.94 -23.62 2.78
C VAL A 192 3.55 -22.40 1.96
N ALA A 193 2.50 -21.67 2.36
CA ALA A 193 2.02 -20.52 1.61
C ALA A 193 3.06 -19.38 1.45
N PRO A 194 3.88 -19.02 2.47
CA PRO A 194 4.94 -18.05 2.29
C PRO A 194 6.03 -18.49 1.31
N LEU A 195 6.32 -19.79 1.23
CA LEU A 195 7.29 -20.32 0.28
C LEU A 195 6.77 -20.18 -1.15
N VAL A 196 5.54 -20.59 -1.42
CA VAL A 196 4.93 -20.51 -2.75
C VAL A 196 4.93 -19.07 -3.27
N LYS A 197 4.54 -18.11 -2.44
CA LYS A 197 4.53 -16.68 -2.80
C LYS A 197 5.90 -16.11 -3.18
N GLU A 198 6.97 -16.65 -2.59
CA GLU A 198 8.32 -16.21 -2.91
C GLU A 198 8.87 -16.96 -4.12
N LEU A 199 8.55 -18.26 -4.26
CA LEU A 199 8.89 -19.03 -5.46
C LEU A 199 8.25 -18.46 -6.74
N GLU A 200 7.00 -17.99 -6.67
CA GLU A 200 6.30 -17.34 -7.80
C GLU A 200 7.04 -16.12 -8.37
N LYS A 201 7.83 -15.44 -7.54
CA LYS A 201 8.60 -14.25 -7.96
C LYS A 201 9.97 -14.60 -8.54
N LEU A 202 10.44 -15.83 -8.34
CA LEU A 202 11.78 -16.25 -8.75
C LEU A 202 11.80 -16.81 -10.18
N PRO A 203 12.92 -16.70 -10.91
CA PRO A 203 13.13 -17.40 -12.17
C PRO A 203 13.08 -18.92 -12.04
N ALA A 204 12.67 -19.60 -13.10
CA ALA A 204 12.48 -21.07 -13.13
C ALA A 204 13.74 -21.87 -12.76
N THR A 205 14.93 -21.33 -13.04
CA THR A 205 16.22 -21.94 -12.68
C THR A 205 16.39 -22.08 -11.18
N HIS A 206 16.14 -20.99 -10.43
CA HIS A 206 16.23 -20.99 -8.96
C HIS A 206 15.07 -21.75 -8.31
N GLN A 207 13.87 -21.72 -8.92
CA GLN A 207 12.74 -22.55 -8.46
C GLN A 207 13.10 -24.04 -8.46
N ALA A 208 13.73 -24.54 -9.54
CA ALA A 208 14.11 -25.94 -9.66
C ALA A 208 15.15 -26.37 -8.60
N THR A 209 16.14 -25.50 -8.30
CA THR A 209 17.14 -25.78 -7.26
C THR A 209 16.49 -25.92 -5.88
N ILE A 210 15.64 -24.96 -5.50
CA ILE A 210 14.95 -24.98 -4.21
C ILE A 210 13.99 -26.17 -4.12
N GLN A 211 13.28 -26.49 -5.20
CA GLN A 211 12.41 -27.68 -5.29
C GLN A 211 13.19 -28.99 -5.12
N ALA A 212 14.37 -29.11 -5.72
CA ALA A 212 15.22 -30.30 -5.61
C ALA A 212 15.71 -30.51 -4.17
N GLU A 213 16.12 -29.44 -3.48
CA GLU A 213 16.54 -29.48 -2.08
C GLU A 213 15.39 -29.85 -1.14
N LEU A 214 14.20 -29.31 -1.40
CA LEU A 214 12.97 -29.62 -0.66
C LEU A 214 12.48 -31.05 -0.88
N ALA A 215 12.65 -31.59 -2.09
CA ALA A 215 12.35 -32.99 -2.39
C ALA A 215 13.30 -33.94 -1.66
N ALA A 216 14.58 -33.54 -1.52
CA ALA A 216 15.58 -34.32 -0.80
C ALA A 216 15.32 -34.37 0.72
N ASN A 217 14.91 -33.25 1.33
CA ASN A 217 14.64 -33.16 2.77
C ASN A 217 13.29 -32.47 3.06
N PRO A 218 12.16 -33.19 2.98
CA PRO A 218 10.83 -32.60 3.16
C PRO A 218 10.45 -32.37 4.64
N ASP A 219 11.25 -31.60 5.38
CA ASP A 219 11.06 -31.30 6.80
C ASP A 219 10.69 -29.84 7.06
N ILE A 220 10.14 -29.55 8.25
CA ILE A 220 9.72 -28.19 8.65
C ILE A 220 10.89 -27.20 8.61
N ASP A 221 12.08 -27.63 9.03
CA ASP A 221 13.23 -26.74 9.08
C ASP A 221 13.83 -26.48 7.68
N SER A 222 13.80 -27.48 6.79
CA SER A 222 14.14 -27.27 5.38
C SER A 222 13.16 -26.32 4.70
N LEU A 223 11.85 -26.44 4.98
CA LEU A 223 10.85 -25.48 4.48
C LEU A 223 11.14 -24.04 4.93
N LYS A 224 11.54 -23.83 6.18
CA LYS A 224 11.90 -22.49 6.68
C LYS A 224 13.16 -21.97 6.03
N GLN A 225 14.18 -22.82 5.86
CA GLN A 225 15.44 -22.46 5.20
C GLN A 225 15.19 -22.09 3.74
N ALA A 226 14.51 -22.94 2.98
CA ALA A 226 14.09 -22.67 1.62
C ALA A 226 13.26 -21.38 1.50
N THR A 227 12.37 -21.11 2.46
CA THR A 227 11.60 -19.84 2.48
C THR A 227 12.52 -18.64 2.74
N ALA A 228 13.52 -18.78 3.61
CA ALA A 228 14.47 -17.70 3.91
C ALA A 228 15.36 -17.40 2.70
N GLU A 229 15.88 -18.43 2.04
CA GLU A 229 16.69 -18.33 0.83
C GLU A 229 15.89 -17.74 -0.32
N ALA A 230 14.67 -18.23 -0.56
CA ALA A 230 13.78 -17.65 -1.57
C ALA A 230 13.53 -16.16 -1.34
N ARG A 231 13.27 -15.75 -0.09
CA ARG A 231 13.10 -14.33 0.28
C ARG A 231 14.36 -13.50 0.03
N GLN A 232 15.53 -14.05 0.28
CA GLN A 232 16.80 -13.34 0.07
C GLN A 232 17.10 -13.19 -1.42
N LEU A 233 16.83 -14.22 -2.22
CA LEU A 233 16.91 -14.15 -3.68
C LEU A 233 15.93 -13.10 -4.24
N THR A 234 14.66 -13.12 -3.83
CA THR A 234 13.68 -12.11 -4.24
C THR A 234 14.18 -10.70 -3.91
N LYS A 235 14.63 -10.46 -2.67
CA LYS A 235 15.16 -9.16 -2.24
C LYS A 235 16.37 -8.73 -3.05
N TYR A 236 17.28 -9.64 -3.36
CA TYR A 236 18.46 -9.35 -4.18
C TYR A 236 18.04 -8.93 -5.59
N LEU A 237 17.14 -9.67 -6.23
CA LEU A 237 16.63 -9.37 -7.58
C LEU A 237 15.90 -8.02 -7.62
N GLU A 238 15.02 -7.76 -6.65
CA GLU A 238 14.29 -6.48 -6.53
C GLU A 238 15.29 -5.33 -6.33
N ALA A 239 16.19 -5.43 -5.37
CA ALA A 239 17.15 -4.38 -5.05
C ALA A 239 18.11 -4.11 -6.22
N PHE A 240 18.61 -5.15 -6.90
CA PHE A 240 19.49 -5.02 -8.04
C PHE A 240 18.87 -4.19 -9.16
N SER A 241 17.58 -4.42 -9.45
CA SER A 241 16.84 -3.66 -10.46
C SER A 241 16.78 -2.15 -10.18
N HIS A 242 17.01 -1.74 -8.92
CA HIS A 242 16.94 -0.36 -8.47
C HIS A 242 18.30 0.33 -8.34
N VAL A 243 19.42 -0.40 -8.33
CA VAL A 243 20.77 0.19 -8.21
C VAL A 243 21.26 0.69 -9.57
N GLN A 244 21.44 2.00 -9.70
CA GLN A 244 21.94 2.65 -10.93
C GLN A 244 23.41 2.32 -11.18
N ALA A 245 24.25 2.29 -10.14
CA ALA A 245 25.67 1.95 -10.27
C ALA A 245 25.90 0.56 -10.91
N LEU A 246 25.01 -0.41 -10.65
CA LEU A 246 25.10 -1.75 -11.23
C LEU A 246 24.63 -1.79 -12.69
N LYS A 247 23.72 -0.89 -13.09
CA LYS A 247 23.27 -0.76 -14.48
C LYS A 247 24.32 -0.14 -15.37
N GLU A 248 25.07 0.83 -14.86
CA GLU A 248 26.14 1.51 -15.61
C GLU A 248 27.31 0.57 -15.92
N GLN A 249 27.64 -0.34 -14.99
CA GLN A 249 28.77 -1.26 -15.12
C GLN A 249 28.41 -2.59 -15.81
N SER A 250 27.15 -2.78 -16.26
CA SER A 250 26.62 -4.01 -16.87
C SER A 250 27.07 -5.29 -16.16
N VAL A 251 26.87 -5.35 -14.84
CA VAL A 251 27.27 -6.53 -14.04
C VAL A 251 26.41 -7.73 -14.41
N ASP A 252 27.06 -8.88 -14.64
CA ASP A 252 26.35 -10.15 -14.84
C ASP A 252 25.82 -10.67 -13.49
N LEU A 253 24.49 -10.57 -13.36
CA LEU A 253 23.72 -10.92 -12.19
C LEU A 253 23.79 -12.43 -11.89
N GLU A 254 23.70 -13.27 -12.92
CA GLU A 254 23.62 -14.72 -12.75
C GLU A 254 24.96 -15.27 -12.24
N SER A 255 26.06 -14.84 -12.85
CA SER A 255 27.42 -15.20 -12.40
C SER A 255 27.70 -14.74 -10.96
N SER A 256 27.27 -13.53 -10.59
CA SER A 256 27.46 -13.00 -9.24
C SER A 256 26.66 -13.78 -8.18
N LEU A 257 25.46 -14.25 -8.54
CA LEU A 257 24.62 -15.09 -7.70
C LEU A 257 25.21 -16.49 -7.53
N GLU A 258 25.71 -17.10 -8.60
CA GLU A 258 26.37 -18.41 -8.54
C GLU A 258 27.60 -18.37 -7.62
N GLU A 259 28.41 -17.32 -7.72
CA GLU A 259 29.56 -17.12 -6.82
C GLU A 259 29.12 -16.93 -5.37
N ALA A 260 28.09 -16.13 -5.13
CA ALA A 260 27.56 -15.89 -3.79
C ALA A 260 26.97 -17.16 -3.15
N LEU A 261 26.28 -17.98 -3.93
CA LEU A 261 25.77 -19.29 -3.51
C LEU A 261 26.92 -20.25 -3.21
N ARG A 262 27.91 -20.35 -4.09
CA ARG A 262 29.10 -21.21 -3.91
C ARG A 262 29.88 -20.86 -2.65
N LEU A 263 29.96 -19.58 -2.30
CA LEU A 263 30.65 -19.08 -1.11
C LEU A 263 29.75 -19.06 0.15
N GLY A 264 28.46 -19.38 0.02
CA GLY A 264 27.50 -19.34 1.13
C GLY A 264 27.25 -17.92 1.68
N CYS A 265 27.47 -16.88 0.87
CA CYS A 265 27.38 -15.48 1.28
C CYS A 265 26.18 -14.73 0.67
N LEU A 266 25.17 -15.44 0.15
CA LEU A 266 23.95 -14.87 -0.43
C LEU A 266 23.33 -13.76 0.43
N ASN A 267 23.25 -13.97 1.75
CA ASN A 267 22.65 -13.02 2.69
C ASN A 267 23.41 -11.69 2.69
N ILE A 268 24.75 -11.76 2.73
CA ILE A 268 25.62 -10.60 2.76
C ILE A 268 25.51 -9.85 1.43
N THR A 269 25.48 -10.59 0.31
CA THR A 269 25.35 -9.99 -1.02
C THR A 269 23.97 -9.34 -1.22
N ALA A 270 22.89 -9.99 -0.77
CA ALA A 270 21.54 -9.43 -0.76
C ALA A 270 21.44 -8.16 0.08
N ASP A 271 22.02 -8.18 1.28
CA ASP A 271 22.06 -7.01 2.15
C ASP A 271 22.92 -5.89 1.55
N LEU A 272 24.06 -6.20 0.93
CA LEU A 272 24.92 -5.23 0.25
C LEU A 272 24.18 -4.49 -0.86
N VAL A 273 23.50 -5.21 -1.77
CA VAL A 273 22.75 -4.61 -2.87
C VAL A 273 21.56 -3.80 -2.36
N ASN A 274 20.89 -4.28 -1.31
CA ASN A 274 19.80 -3.54 -0.66
C ASN A 274 20.30 -2.22 -0.03
N GLN A 275 21.43 -2.25 0.68
CA GLN A 275 22.04 -1.05 1.24
C GLN A 275 22.50 -0.09 0.14
N ALA A 276 23.04 -0.59 -0.97
CA ALA A 276 23.40 0.24 -2.13
C ALA A 276 22.17 0.96 -2.72
N SER A 277 21.05 0.24 -2.90
CA SER A 277 19.79 0.83 -3.38
C SER A 277 19.25 1.89 -2.42
N GLN A 278 19.31 1.64 -1.11
CA GLN A 278 18.90 2.60 -0.10
C GLN A 278 19.79 3.86 -0.11
N LEU A 279 21.10 3.70 -0.28
CA LEU A 279 22.04 4.82 -0.38
C LEU A 279 21.68 5.70 -1.59
N GLU A 280 21.50 5.13 -2.78
CA GLU A 280 21.10 5.91 -3.96
C GLU A 280 19.77 6.63 -3.76
N HIS A 281 18.78 5.94 -3.18
CA HIS A 281 17.48 6.55 -2.91
C HIS A 281 17.56 7.70 -1.88
N THR A 282 18.40 7.56 -0.86
CA THR A 282 18.64 8.64 0.12
C THR A 282 19.40 9.81 -0.49
N VAL A 283 20.38 9.57 -1.36
CA VAL A 283 21.09 10.61 -2.12
C VAL A 283 20.10 11.36 -3.04
N ALA A 284 19.22 10.65 -3.74
CA ALA A 284 18.18 11.28 -4.57
C ALA A 284 17.23 12.15 -3.73
N LYS A 285 16.79 11.64 -2.57
CA LYS A 285 15.98 12.41 -1.62
C LYS A 285 16.71 13.64 -1.10
N LEU A 286 17.97 13.49 -0.69
CA LEU A 286 18.84 14.58 -0.24
C LEU A 286 18.96 15.67 -1.31
N TYR A 287 19.17 15.29 -2.57
CA TYR A 287 19.22 16.24 -3.67
C TYR A 287 17.89 16.99 -3.83
N THR A 288 16.75 16.30 -3.78
CA THR A 288 15.44 16.96 -3.91
C THR A 288 15.12 17.89 -2.74
N THR A 289 15.51 17.53 -1.51
CA THR A 289 15.31 18.38 -0.32
C THR A 289 16.25 19.58 -0.34
N TRP A 290 17.53 19.38 -0.69
CA TRP A 290 18.51 20.45 -0.88
C TRP A 290 18.06 21.44 -1.96
N ARG A 291 17.62 20.95 -3.12
CA ARG A 291 17.10 21.81 -4.20
C ARG A 291 15.89 22.63 -3.78
N ARG A 292 15.00 22.06 -2.95
CA ARG A 292 13.85 22.77 -2.38
C ARG A 292 14.29 23.80 -1.35
N LEU A 293 15.25 23.47 -0.49
CA LEU A 293 15.80 24.38 0.51
C LEU A 293 16.44 25.60 -0.17
N ARG A 294 17.32 25.39 -1.16
CA ARG A 294 17.93 26.45 -1.96
C ARG A 294 16.89 27.39 -2.57
N ARG A 295 15.85 26.85 -3.22
CA ARG A 295 14.76 27.67 -3.78
C ARG A 295 14.00 28.50 -2.75
N LEU A 296 13.83 28.00 -1.52
CA LEU A 296 13.17 28.74 -0.45
C LEU A 296 14.09 29.82 0.12
N THR A 297 15.37 29.50 0.30
CA THR A 297 16.41 30.45 0.68
C THR A 297 16.52 31.58 -0.33
N ASP A 298 16.57 31.30 -1.62
CA ASP A 298 16.65 32.32 -2.68
C ASP A 298 15.43 33.25 -2.64
N LYS A 299 14.22 32.70 -2.51
CA LYS A 299 12.99 33.50 -2.38
C LYS A 299 12.98 34.34 -1.11
N LEU A 300 13.39 33.76 0.01
CA LEU A 300 13.43 34.47 1.28
C LEU A 300 14.46 35.60 1.18
N HIS A 301 15.66 35.34 0.68
CA HIS A 301 16.71 36.34 0.46
C HIS A 301 16.24 37.49 -0.44
N LEU A 302 15.51 37.21 -1.53
CA LEU A 302 14.92 38.25 -2.40
C LEU A 302 13.84 39.09 -1.69
N SER A 303 13.10 38.50 -0.74
CA SER A 303 12.09 39.20 0.05
C SER A 303 12.64 39.90 1.31
N THR A 304 13.88 39.59 1.70
CA THR A 304 14.51 40.06 2.92
C THR A 304 15.24 41.37 2.61
N GLY A 305 14.83 42.47 3.26
CA GLY A 305 15.48 43.77 3.12
C GLY A 305 16.31 44.16 4.35
N ALA A 306 16.79 45.40 4.40
CA ALA A 306 17.55 45.95 5.53
C ALA A 306 16.77 45.97 6.86
N SER A 307 15.45 45.78 6.82
CA SER A 307 14.55 45.83 7.98
C SER A 307 14.32 44.46 8.66
N THR A 308 15.00 43.39 8.23
CA THR A 308 14.75 42.02 8.73
C THR A 308 16.05 41.29 9.15
N PRO A 309 16.74 41.75 10.21
CA PRO A 309 18.05 41.22 10.62
C PRO A 309 17.99 39.78 11.15
N HIS A 310 16.90 39.40 11.83
CA HIS A 310 16.75 38.04 12.36
C HIS A 310 16.58 36.98 11.26
N LEU A 311 15.92 37.33 10.16
CA LEU A 311 15.79 36.46 9.00
C LEU A 311 17.13 36.29 8.28
N GLN A 312 17.94 37.35 8.21
CA GLN A 312 19.30 37.28 7.68
C GLN A 312 20.20 36.38 8.54
N SER A 313 20.14 36.49 9.88
CA SER A 313 20.90 35.59 10.75
C SER A 313 20.49 34.12 10.62
N LEU A 314 19.19 33.86 10.38
CA LEU A 314 18.68 32.52 10.12
C LEU A 314 19.19 31.97 8.78
N LEU A 315 19.16 32.79 7.72
CA LEU A 315 19.71 32.42 6.41
C LEU A 315 21.21 32.13 6.46
N GLN A 316 21.96 32.92 7.24
CA GLN A 316 23.40 32.72 7.44
C GLN A 316 23.70 31.44 8.22
N ALA A 317 22.89 31.12 9.24
CA ALA A 317 23.03 29.86 9.98
C ALA A 317 22.74 28.62 9.11
N LEU A 318 21.82 28.74 8.16
CA LEU A 318 21.44 27.65 7.25
C LEU A 318 22.38 27.51 6.03
N GLU A 319 23.33 28.42 5.83
CA GLU A 319 24.24 28.46 4.66
C GLU A 319 25.00 27.15 4.46
N ARG A 320 25.41 26.50 5.55
CA ARG A 320 26.09 25.19 5.55
C ARG A 320 25.26 24.06 4.94
N LEU A 321 23.95 24.24 4.83
CA LEU A 321 22.98 23.23 4.37
C LEU A 321 22.39 23.51 2.99
N TYR A 322 22.64 24.69 2.38
CA TYR A 322 22.19 24.99 1.01
C TYR A 322 23.32 25.42 0.06
N GLY A 323 24.54 25.60 0.56
CA GLY A 323 25.73 25.82 -0.25
C GLY A 323 26.04 24.65 -1.19
N ASP A 324 27.03 24.85 -2.07
CA ASP A 324 27.46 23.83 -3.05
C ASP A 324 28.22 22.66 -2.40
N VAL A 325 28.78 22.89 -1.20
CA VAL A 325 29.31 21.86 -0.31
C VAL A 325 28.42 21.81 0.93
N LEU A 326 27.74 20.68 1.10
CA LEU A 326 26.93 20.39 2.29
C LEU A 326 27.85 19.93 3.41
N GLU A 327 27.90 20.66 4.52
CA GLU A 327 28.64 20.27 5.70
C GLU A 327 27.67 19.93 6.83
N VAL A 328 27.63 18.65 7.21
CA VAL A 328 26.83 18.18 8.34
C VAL A 328 27.75 17.52 9.36
N GLU A 329 27.72 18.06 10.57
CA GLU A 329 28.32 17.42 11.74
C GLU A 329 27.33 16.38 12.28
N LEU A 330 27.71 15.10 12.24
CA LEU A 330 26.86 14.00 12.72
C LEU A 330 26.85 13.86 14.25
N SER A 331 27.74 14.55 14.95
CA SER A 331 27.89 14.46 16.40
C SER A 331 27.29 15.67 17.10
N ALA A 332 26.45 15.41 18.12
CA ALA A 332 26.11 16.43 19.11
C ALA A 332 27.38 16.89 19.84
N ALA A 333 27.45 18.19 20.15
CA ALA A 333 28.56 18.82 20.86
C ALA A 333 28.96 18.02 22.11
N GLY A 334 30.13 17.35 22.06
CA GLY A 334 30.72 16.67 23.22
C GLY A 334 31.29 15.26 23.03
N SER A 335 31.32 14.69 21.81
CA SER A 335 31.96 13.38 21.56
C SER A 335 33.26 13.50 20.75
N THR A 336 34.26 12.67 21.07
CA THR A 336 35.66 12.73 20.59
C THR A 336 35.87 12.27 19.15
N SER A 337 34.81 12.05 18.39
CA SER A 337 34.86 11.68 16.98
C SER A 337 33.81 12.50 16.23
N ALA A 338 34.11 13.78 16.02
CA ALA A 338 33.32 14.63 15.14
C ALA A 338 33.59 14.21 13.69
N GLU A 339 32.78 13.28 13.18
CA GLU A 339 32.78 12.94 11.77
C GLU A 339 32.01 14.03 11.02
N THR A 340 32.73 14.84 10.25
CA THR A 340 32.17 15.80 9.31
C THR A 340 31.93 15.09 7.98
N ILE A 341 30.68 15.04 7.54
CA ILE A 341 30.35 14.60 6.18
C ILE A 341 30.27 15.84 5.29
N SER A 342 31.16 15.90 4.31
CA SER A 342 31.09 16.87 3.21
C SER A 342 30.54 16.19 1.96
N ILE A 343 29.42 16.69 1.44
CA ILE A 343 28.84 16.23 0.17
C ILE A 343 28.94 17.38 -0.82
N GLN A 344 29.72 17.20 -1.88
CA GLN A 344 29.80 18.14 -2.98
C GLN A 344 28.84 17.71 -4.09
N VAL A 345 27.89 18.59 -4.44
CA VAL A 345 26.99 18.36 -5.57
C VAL A 345 27.68 18.87 -6.83
N LEU A 346 28.33 17.96 -7.56
CA LEU A 346 28.87 18.26 -8.89
C LEU A 346 27.68 18.40 -9.85
N SER A 347 27.35 19.63 -10.23
CA SER A 347 26.44 19.87 -11.35
C SER A 347 27.24 19.67 -12.62
N GLU A 348 26.80 18.78 -13.52
CA GLU A 348 27.34 18.73 -14.88
C GLU A 348 27.14 20.09 -15.53
N GLU A 349 28.24 20.82 -15.75
CA GLU A 349 28.29 21.83 -16.80
C GLU A 349 27.89 21.14 -18.09
N HIS A 350 26.88 21.69 -18.76
CA HIS A 350 26.54 21.28 -20.12
C HIS A 350 27.82 21.28 -20.95
N ALA A 351 28.17 20.12 -21.51
CA ALA A 351 29.13 20.03 -22.59
C ALA A 351 28.61 20.90 -23.73
N SER A 352 29.14 22.12 -23.80
CA SER A 352 29.01 22.99 -24.95
C SER A 352 29.89 22.43 -26.05
N GLU A 353 29.27 21.77 -27.03
CA GLU A 353 29.79 21.69 -28.39
C GLU A 353 29.28 22.87 -29.23
#